data_AF-A0A2E3PC01-F1
#
_entry.id   AF-A0A2E3PC01-F1
#
_cell.length_a   1.000
_cell.length_b   1.000
_cell.length_c   1.000
_cell.angle_alpha   90.00
_cell.angle_beta   90.00
_cell.angle_gamma   90.00
#
_symmetry.space_group_name_H-M   'P 1'
#
loop_
_entity.id
_entity.type
_entity.pdbx_description
1 polymer ?
#
loop_
_entity_poly.entity_id
_entity_poly.type
_entity_poly.pdbx_seq_one_letter_code
_entity_poly.pdbx_strand_id
1 'polypeptide(L)'
;MALVRVDNLAGVPLFYDRFKSGSYGVEAVSMKPFIDDKFHALCETAFANIQSVFSKSGYEITQIWSGGVGRSGTGKSFHHTNRAFDLDALVFDNKPMWVAITFPQRPFLYLAIEACLRLEFGTVLNYDYNSAHEDHFHFDNGTSPGFKRHAKSHVLFLQHCLQKLFNQSVGSSGVDGVMGGDTDAALRQALKELGIGGLSDKQNWKQFLQVCAETALDFENSLVSAPGTSSLP
;
A
#
# COMPACT_ATOMS: atom_id res chain seq x y z
N MET A 1 -7.41 -13.36 22.58
CA MET A 1 -7.41 -13.09 21.13
C MET A 1 -7.36 -14.44 20.46
N ALA A 2 -8.28 -14.72 19.54
CA ALA A 2 -8.28 -15.99 18.82
C ALA A 2 -7.30 -15.85 17.64
N LEU A 3 -6.42 -16.83 17.48
CA LEU A 3 -5.52 -16.90 16.34
C LEU A 3 -6.08 -17.90 15.34
N VAL A 4 -6.09 -17.51 14.07
CA VAL A 4 -6.43 -18.37 12.94
C VAL A 4 -5.19 -18.66 12.12
N ARG A 5 -5.09 -19.88 11.59
CA ARG A 5 -4.00 -20.26 10.68
C ARG A 5 -4.46 -20.03 9.25
N VAL A 6 -3.71 -19.24 8.50
CA VAL A 6 -4.13 -18.67 7.22
C VAL A 6 -3.10 -19.02 6.14
N ASP A 7 -3.49 -19.54 4.99
CA ASP A 7 -2.61 -19.73 3.81
C ASP A 7 -3.01 -18.87 2.61
N ASN A 8 -4.09 -18.10 2.70
CA ASN A 8 -4.56 -17.23 1.63
C ASN A 8 -5.28 -16.02 2.22
N LEU A 9 -5.32 -14.91 1.49
CA LEU A 9 -6.16 -13.76 1.80
C LEU A 9 -7.06 -13.48 0.60
N ALA A 10 -8.38 -13.49 0.83
CA ALA A 10 -9.38 -13.35 -0.23
C ALA A 10 -9.16 -14.35 -1.39
N GLY A 11 -8.79 -15.60 -1.06
CA GLY A 11 -8.54 -16.66 -2.02
C GLY A 11 -7.15 -16.62 -2.70
N VAL A 12 -6.34 -15.60 -2.46
CA VAL A 12 -4.99 -15.48 -3.03
C VAL A 12 -3.95 -16.08 -2.07
N PRO A 13 -3.14 -17.05 -2.50
CA PRO A 13 -2.20 -17.75 -1.62
C PRO A 13 -1.09 -16.85 -1.08
N LEU A 14 -0.67 -17.15 0.16
CA LEU A 14 0.38 -16.44 0.89
C LEU A 14 1.74 -17.13 0.77
N PHE A 15 2.77 -16.33 0.54
CA PHE A 15 4.16 -16.75 0.48
C PHE A 15 5.06 -15.87 1.35
N TYR A 16 6.15 -16.46 1.84
CA TYR A 16 7.20 -15.81 2.61
C TYR A 16 8.47 -15.73 1.77
N ASP A 17 8.97 -14.52 1.52
CA ASP A 17 10.12 -14.25 0.64
C ASP A 17 11.38 -13.86 1.42
N ARG A 18 11.39 -13.99 2.76
CA ARG A 18 12.56 -13.72 3.62
C ARG A 18 13.14 -14.98 4.29
N PHE A 19 12.86 -16.15 3.75
CA PHE A 19 13.26 -17.45 4.32
C PHE A 19 14.76 -17.76 4.18
N LYS A 20 15.48 -17.07 3.29
CA LYS A 20 16.94 -17.16 3.18
C LYS A 20 17.55 -15.82 2.73
N SER A 21 18.86 -15.68 2.90
CA SER A 21 19.55 -14.50 2.39
C SER A 21 19.39 -14.42 0.86
N GLY A 22 19.03 -13.23 0.36
CA GLY A 22 18.85 -12.98 -1.08
C GLY A 22 17.52 -13.43 -1.69
N SER A 23 16.56 -13.93 -0.90
CA SER A 23 15.24 -14.34 -1.45
C SER A 23 14.25 -13.20 -1.66
N TYR A 24 14.41 -12.08 -0.95
CA TYR A 24 13.45 -10.96 -1.00
C TYR A 24 13.19 -10.49 -2.43
N GLY A 25 11.92 -10.47 -2.84
CA GLY A 25 11.50 -10.07 -4.19
C GLY A 25 12.01 -10.96 -5.33
N VAL A 26 12.60 -12.13 -5.04
CA VAL A 26 13.17 -13.06 -6.04
C VAL A 26 12.57 -14.46 -5.92
N GLU A 27 12.45 -14.98 -4.72
CA GLU A 27 11.97 -16.33 -4.43
C GLU A 27 11.12 -16.32 -3.17
N ALA A 28 10.05 -17.11 -3.15
CA ALA A 28 9.20 -17.22 -1.99
C ALA A 28 8.72 -18.66 -1.78
N VAL A 29 8.42 -19.00 -0.53
CA VAL A 29 7.88 -20.32 -0.13
C VAL A 29 6.51 -20.14 0.49
N SER A 30 5.59 -21.09 0.24
CA SER A 30 4.24 -21.00 0.82
C SER A 30 4.28 -20.89 2.34
N MET A 31 3.45 -20.01 2.91
CA MET A 31 3.41 -19.77 4.35
C MET A 31 2.01 -19.99 4.93
N LYS A 32 1.98 -20.30 6.22
CA LYS A 32 0.75 -20.55 7.00
C LYS A 32 0.79 -19.82 8.35
N PRO A 33 0.90 -18.48 8.39
CA PRO A 33 1.00 -17.72 9.63
C PRO A 33 -0.22 -17.91 10.53
N PHE A 34 -0.01 -17.65 11.82
CA PHE A 34 -1.10 -17.35 12.74
C PHE A 34 -1.41 -15.85 12.68
N ILE A 35 -2.68 -15.50 12.55
CA ILE A 35 -3.17 -14.12 12.49
C ILE A 35 -4.29 -13.95 13.52
N ASP A 36 -4.34 -12.81 14.21
CA ASP A 36 -5.51 -12.45 15.02
C ASP A 36 -6.78 -12.44 14.18
N ASP A 37 -7.85 -13.05 14.67
CA ASP A 37 -9.11 -13.28 13.92
C ASP A 37 -9.75 -11.99 13.39
N LYS A 38 -9.75 -10.92 14.19
CA LYS A 38 -10.28 -9.61 13.79
C LYS A 38 -9.38 -8.92 12.80
N PHE A 39 -8.06 -8.99 12.98
CA PHE A 39 -7.12 -8.47 12.00
C PHE A 39 -7.20 -9.22 10.66
N HIS A 40 -7.36 -10.54 10.71
CA HIS A 40 -7.54 -11.38 9.54
C HIS A 40 -8.78 -10.96 8.73
N ALA A 41 -9.92 -10.71 9.37
CA ALA A 41 -11.12 -10.23 8.68
C ALA A 41 -10.91 -8.88 7.95
N LEU A 42 -10.09 -7.99 8.50
CA LEU A 42 -9.71 -6.74 7.84
C LEU A 42 -8.77 -7.00 6.65
N CYS A 43 -7.81 -7.92 6.79
CA CYS A 43 -6.94 -8.33 5.69
C CYS A 43 -7.73 -8.96 4.54
N GLU A 44 -8.67 -9.85 4.83
CA GLU A 44 -9.60 -10.42 3.84
C GLU A 44 -10.33 -9.32 3.06
N THR A 45 -10.88 -8.34 3.76
CA THR A 45 -11.59 -7.20 3.13
C THR A 45 -10.64 -6.36 2.27
N ALA A 46 -9.45 -6.05 2.79
CA ALA A 46 -8.46 -5.24 2.09
C ALA A 46 -7.98 -5.93 0.79
N PHE A 47 -7.62 -7.21 0.85
CA PHE A 47 -7.15 -7.94 -0.33
C PHE A 47 -8.27 -8.27 -1.33
N ALA A 48 -9.51 -8.48 -0.86
CA ALA A 48 -10.67 -8.57 -1.76
C ALA A 48 -10.88 -7.24 -2.53
N ASN A 49 -10.73 -6.11 -1.85
CA ASN A 49 -10.81 -4.80 -2.49
C ASN A 49 -9.65 -4.55 -3.47
N ILE A 50 -8.41 -4.89 -3.08
CA ILE A 50 -7.25 -4.80 -3.97
C ILE A 50 -7.51 -5.62 -5.24
N GLN A 51 -7.92 -6.89 -5.13
CA GLN A 51 -8.24 -7.73 -6.28
C GLN A 51 -9.34 -7.11 -7.17
N SER A 52 -10.43 -6.63 -6.56
CA SER A 52 -11.54 -6.02 -7.29
C SER A 52 -11.13 -4.76 -8.07
N VAL A 53 -10.25 -3.94 -7.50
CA VAL A 53 -9.75 -2.72 -8.16
C VAL A 53 -8.72 -3.07 -9.25
N PHE A 54 -7.80 -3.97 -8.96
CA PHE A 54 -6.68 -4.32 -9.84
C PHE A 54 -7.12 -5.13 -11.08
N SER A 55 -8.07 -6.05 -10.91
CA SER A 55 -8.61 -6.87 -12.02
C SER A 55 -9.26 -6.03 -13.12
N LYS A 56 -9.96 -4.94 -12.76
CA LYS A 56 -10.52 -3.97 -13.73
C LYS A 56 -9.46 -3.36 -14.66
N SER A 57 -8.21 -3.32 -14.19
CA SER A 57 -7.06 -2.79 -14.90
C SER A 57 -6.15 -3.88 -15.49
N GLY A 58 -6.60 -5.14 -15.47
CA GLY A 58 -5.86 -6.30 -16.00
C GLY A 58 -4.70 -6.77 -15.13
N TYR A 59 -4.70 -6.45 -13.83
CA TYR A 59 -3.74 -6.95 -12.85
C TYR A 59 -4.38 -8.04 -11.99
N GLU A 60 -4.38 -9.27 -12.50
CA GLU A 60 -4.85 -10.44 -11.75
C GLU A 60 -3.78 -10.93 -10.78
N ILE A 61 -4.03 -10.82 -9.48
CA ILE A 61 -3.09 -11.20 -8.43
C ILE A 61 -3.15 -12.71 -8.22
N THR A 62 -2.02 -13.39 -8.36
CA THR A 62 -1.91 -14.84 -8.19
C THR A 62 -1.20 -15.23 -6.89
N GLN A 63 -0.40 -14.34 -6.31
CA GLN A 63 0.27 -14.59 -5.03
C GLN A 63 0.47 -13.28 -4.25
N ILE A 64 0.42 -13.39 -2.91
CA ILE A 64 0.78 -12.33 -1.97
C ILE A 64 2.06 -12.76 -1.26
N TRP A 65 3.12 -11.96 -1.36
CA TRP A 65 4.38 -12.23 -0.68
C TRP A 65 4.53 -11.29 0.51
N SER A 66 4.95 -11.84 1.64
CA SER A 66 4.99 -11.15 2.92
C SER A 66 6.35 -11.30 3.62
N GLY A 67 6.79 -10.24 4.27
CA GLY A 67 7.90 -10.25 5.23
C GLY A 67 7.53 -10.84 6.60
N GLY A 68 6.23 -11.06 6.86
CA GLY A 68 5.71 -11.73 8.04
C GLY A 68 4.49 -11.06 8.68
N VAL A 69 3.85 -11.80 9.59
CA VAL A 69 2.68 -11.36 10.38
C VAL A 69 2.97 -11.36 11.88
N GLY A 70 3.62 -12.42 12.35
CA GLY A 70 3.95 -12.63 13.75
C GLY A 70 5.45 -12.52 14.02
N ARG A 71 5.80 -11.92 15.17
CA ARG A 71 7.16 -11.94 15.72
C ARG A 71 7.15 -12.53 17.13
N SER A 72 8.03 -13.49 17.38
CA SER A 72 8.20 -14.07 18.71
C SER A 72 8.69 -13.02 19.73
N GLY A 73 8.36 -13.23 21.00
CA GLY A 73 8.76 -12.35 22.11
C GLY A 73 7.74 -11.25 22.40
N THR A 74 8.16 -10.24 23.17
CA THR A 74 7.31 -9.12 23.59
C THR A 74 7.85 -7.79 23.04
N GLY A 75 6.95 -6.84 22.81
CA GLY A 75 7.31 -5.52 22.31
C GLY A 75 6.08 -4.67 22.01
N LYS A 76 6.30 -3.43 21.58
CA LYS A 76 5.23 -2.47 21.26
C LYS A 76 4.66 -2.65 19.85
N SER A 77 5.36 -3.36 18.97
CA SER A 77 4.88 -3.64 17.61
C SER A 77 3.73 -4.64 17.65
N PHE A 78 2.71 -4.43 16.81
CA PHE A 78 1.57 -5.33 16.66
C PHE A 78 1.94 -6.70 16.09
N HIS A 79 3.13 -6.88 15.51
CA HIS A 79 3.65 -8.21 15.15
C HIS A 79 3.78 -9.14 16.36
N HIS A 80 4.07 -8.62 17.56
CA HIS A 80 4.12 -9.44 18.79
C HIS A 80 2.73 -9.99 19.18
N THR A 81 1.68 -9.47 18.57
CA THR A 81 0.29 -9.89 18.80
C THR A 81 -0.36 -10.48 17.55
N ASN A 82 0.39 -10.74 16.47
CA ASN A 82 -0.13 -11.21 15.17
C ASN A 82 -1.22 -10.30 14.59
N ARG A 83 -1.06 -8.99 14.78
CA ARG A 83 -2.01 -7.93 14.40
C ARG A 83 -1.40 -6.89 13.44
N ALA A 84 -0.27 -7.25 12.84
CA ALA A 84 0.40 -6.47 11.81
C ALA A 84 0.82 -7.37 10.66
N PHE A 85 0.99 -6.80 9.48
CA PHE A 85 1.37 -7.53 8.27
C PHE A 85 2.38 -6.68 7.49
N ASP A 86 3.46 -7.33 7.06
CA ASP A 86 4.43 -6.75 6.14
C ASP A 86 4.16 -7.31 4.73
N LEU A 87 3.75 -6.45 3.80
CA LEU A 87 3.49 -6.80 2.39
C LEU A 87 4.70 -6.41 1.54
N ASP A 88 5.32 -7.42 0.95
CA ASP A 88 6.62 -7.29 0.26
C ASP A 88 6.43 -7.28 -1.25
N ALA A 89 5.55 -8.14 -1.78
CA ALA A 89 5.29 -8.22 -3.22
C ALA A 89 3.88 -8.73 -3.55
N LEU A 90 3.45 -8.43 -4.78
CA LEU A 90 2.26 -8.98 -5.43
C LEU A 90 2.68 -9.57 -6.77
N VAL A 91 2.43 -10.87 -6.92
CA VAL A 91 2.65 -11.58 -8.19
C VAL A 91 1.38 -11.48 -9.01
N PHE A 92 1.53 -11.14 -10.28
CA PHE A 92 0.43 -11.08 -11.22
C PHE A 92 0.58 -12.20 -12.27
N ASP A 93 -0.52 -12.64 -12.86
CA ASP A 93 -0.52 -13.73 -13.86
C ASP A 93 0.31 -13.39 -15.11
N ASN A 94 -0.10 -12.36 -15.86
CA ASN A 94 0.52 -11.95 -17.14
C ASN A 94 1.12 -10.54 -17.09
N LYS A 95 1.51 -10.07 -15.91
CA LYS A 95 2.10 -8.74 -15.69
C LYS A 95 3.37 -8.87 -14.84
N PRO A 96 4.35 -7.96 -14.99
CA PRO A 96 5.52 -7.97 -14.13
C PRO A 96 5.15 -7.80 -12.66
N MET A 97 5.62 -8.72 -11.82
CA MET A 97 5.47 -8.67 -10.36
C MET A 97 5.81 -7.29 -9.79
N TRP A 98 5.02 -6.84 -8.82
CA TRP A 98 5.33 -5.66 -8.04
C TRP A 98 6.06 -6.06 -6.76
N VAL A 99 7.16 -5.37 -6.44
CA VAL A 99 7.92 -5.54 -5.19
C VAL A 99 8.05 -4.17 -4.53
N ALA A 100 7.80 -4.08 -3.23
CA ALA A 100 7.68 -2.80 -2.51
C ALA A 100 8.91 -1.89 -2.65
N ILE A 101 10.13 -2.45 -2.65
CA ILE A 101 11.36 -1.68 -2.83
C ILE A 101 11.45 -0.95 -4.18
N THR A 102 10.67 -1.38 -5.17
CA THR A 102 10.65 -0.77 -6.52
C THR A 102 9.84 0.52 -6.57
N PHE A 103 9.36 1.05 -5.43
CA PHE A 103 8.61 2.31 -5.38
C PHE A 103 9.23 3.46 -6.18
N PRO A 104 10.55 3.73 -6.14
CA PRO A 104 11.13 4.81 -6.92
C PRO A 104 10.99 4.63 -8.44
N GLN A 105 10.90 3.38 -8.92
CA GLN A 105 10.78 3.04 -10.35
C GLN A 105 9.34 2.77 -10.78
N ARG A 106 8.51 2.19 -9.90
CA ARG A 106 7.13 1.77 -10.16
C ARG A 106 6.17 2.38 -9.11
N PRO A 107 6.08 3.71 -9.03
CA PRO A 107 5.33 4.36 -7.97
C PRO A 107 3.82 4.15 -8.09
N PHE A 108 3.29 3.90 -9.29
CA PHE A 108 1.86 3.88 -9.52
C PHE A 108 1.20 2.63 -8.93
N LEU A 109 1.72 1.43 -9.20
CA LEU A 109 1.23 0.23 -8.50
C LEU A 109 1.36 0.35 -6.99
N TYR A 110 2.48 0.90 -6.51
CA TYR A 110 2.71 1.11 -5.09
C TYR A 110 1.62 2.01 -4.47
N LEU A 111 1.33 3.16 -5.07
CA LEU A 111 0.30 4.09 -4.58
C LEU A 111 -1.11 3.50 -4.69
N ALA A 112 -1.40 2.69 -5.71
CA ALA A 112 -2.67 1.99 -5.82
C ALA A 112 -2.87 0.99 -4.67
N ILE A 113 -1.84 0.19 -4.36
CA ILE A 113 -1.86 -0.75 -3.23
C ILE A 113 -2.04 0.00 -1.92
N GLU A 114 -1.24 1.05 -1.69
CA GLU A 114 -1.32 1.84 -0.46
C GLU A 114 -2.72 2.47 -0.28
N ALA A 115 -3.29 3.00 -1.36
CA ALA A 115 -4.61 3.59 -1.35
C ALA A 115 -5.68 2.57 -0.94
N CYS A 116 -5.62 1.36 -1.49
CA CYS A 116 -6.51 0.27 -1.12
C CYS A 116 -6.33 -0.18 0.34
N LEU A 117 -5.09 -0.32 0.84
CA LEU A 117 -4.83 -0.68 2.24
C LEU A 117 -5.40 0.37 3.20
N ARG A 118 -5.26 1.66 2.89
CA ARG A 118 -5.74 2.78 3.73
C ARG A 118 -7.27 2.87 3.84
N LEU A 119 -8.03 2.12 3.05
CA LEU A 119 -9.48 1.99 3.22
C LEU A 119 -9.84 1.21 4.49
N GLU A 120 -9.01 0.20 4.83
CA GLU A 120 -9.25 -0.74 5.93
C GLU A 120 -8.30 -0.56 7.12
N PHE A 121 -7.16 0.10 6.92
CA PHE A 121 -6.16 0.32 7.96
C PHE A 121 -5.88 1.80 8.22
N GLY A 122 -5.95 2.21 9.49
CA GLY A 122 -5.53 3.54 9.91
C GLY A 122 -4.01 3.69 10.07
N THR A 123 -3.29 2.58 10.20
CA THR A 123 -1.82 2.54 10.15
C THR A 123 -1.39 1.82 8.89
N VAL A 124 -0.76 2.55 7.97
CA VAL A 124 -0.01 2.00 6.84
C VAL A 124 1.29 2.80 6.78
N LEU A 125 2.44 2.12 6.88
CA LEU A 125 3.78 2.70 6.80
C LEU A 125 4.36 2.31 5.44
N ASN A 126 4.83 3.32 4.72
CA ASN A 126 5.29 3.17 3.35
C ASN A 126 6.80 3.42 3.23
N TYR A 127 7.29 3.40 2.00
CA TYR A 127 8.71 3.46 1.63
C TYR A 127 9.45 4.60 2.34
N ASP A 128 8.89 5.81 2.31
CA ASP A 128 9.50 7.01 2.89
C ASP A 128 9.22 7.19 4.40
N TYR A 129 8.58 6.22 5.06
CA TYR A 129 8.31 6.33 6.49
C TYR A 129 9.62 6.34 7.29
N ASN A 130 10.53 5.40 7.01
CA ASN A 130 11.93 5.35 7.42
C ASN A 130 12.63 4.16 6.72
N SER A 131 13.94 4.05 6.90
CA SER A 131 14.77 3.00 6.27
C SER A 131 14.35 1.56 6.57
N ALA A 132 13.63 1.32 7.67
CA ALA A 132 13.15 -0.03 7.98
C ALA A 132 11.91 -0.42 7.17
N HIS A 133 11.29 0.49 6.42
CA HIS A 133 10.06 0.26 5.65
C HIS A 133 10.24 0.54 4.15
N GLU A 134 11.46 0.78 3.69
CA GLU A 134 11.77 0.99 2.26
C GLU A 134 11.49 -0.26 1.42
N ASP A 135 11.31 -1.43 2.03
CA ASP A 135 11.18 -2.71 1.35
C ASP A 135 9.83 -3.42 1.60
N HIS A 136 8.87 -2.79 2.28
CA HIS A 136 7.53 -3.36 2.48
C HIS A 136 6.49 -2.29 2.86
N PHE A 137 5.20 -2.63 2.74
CA PHE A 137 4.18 -1.94 3.51
C PHE A 137 3.99 -2.62 4.85
N HIS A 138 4.11 -1.87 5.93
CA HIS A 138 3.64 -2.33 7.23
C HIS A 138 2.24 -1.79 7.50
N PHE A 139 1.31 -2.64 7.89
CA PHE A 139 -0.02 -2.20 8.32
C PHE A 139 -0.57 -3.03 9.49
N ASP A 140 -1.38 -2.37 10.32
CA ASP A 140 -1.96 -2.95 11.53
C ASP A 140 -3.38 -2.41 11.80
N ASN A 141 -4.09 -3.06 12.72
CA ASN A 141 -5.40 -2.62 13.19
C ASN A 141 -5.36 -1.90 14.56
N GLY A 142 -4.24 -1.28 14.91
CA GLY A 142 -4.10 -0.45 16.10
C GLY A 142 -4.81 0.90 16.00
N THR A 143 -5.04 1.38 14.77
CA THR A 143 -5.71 2.64 14.47
C THR A 143 -6.86 2.45 13.50
N SER A 144 -8.03 3.06 13.79
CA SER A 144 -9.18 3.06 12.89
C SER A 144 -8.92 3.82 11.58
N PRO A 145 -9.48 3.38 10.44
CA PRO A 145 -9.34 4.08 9.15
C PRO A 145 -9.92 5.49 9.15
N GLY A 146 -9.19 6.40 8.50
CA GLY A 146 -9.53 7.82 8.37
C GLY A 146 -8.27 8.69 8.28
N PHE A 147 -8.32 9.79 7.52
CA PHE A 147 -7.17 10.67 7.35
C PHE A 147 -6.75 11.34 8.67
N LYS A 148 -5.47 11.22 9.02
CA LYS A 148 -4.88 11.89 10.17
C LYS A 148 -3.82 12.88 9.72
N ARG A 149 -4.23 14.15 9.67
CA ARG A 149 -3.40 15.28 9.23
C ARG A 149 -2.01 15.40 9.89
N HIS A 150 -1.88 14.95 11.14
CA HIS A 150 -0.62 15.01 11.90
C HIS A 150 0.13 13.67 11.95
N ALA A 151 -0.37 12.63 11.28
CA ALA A 151 0.32 11.35 11.20
C ALA A 151 1.26 11.35 10.00
N LYS A 152 2.57 11.24 10.25
CA LYS A 152 3.60 11.25 9.20
C LYS A 152 3.25 10.36 8.01
N SER A 153 2.85 9.11 8.27
CA SER A 153 2.55 8.17 7.18
C SER A 153 1.37 8.60 6.31
N HIS A 154 0.35 9.23 6.88
CA HIS A 154 -0.80 9.75 6.12
C HIS A 154 -0.38 10.92 5.23
N VAL A 155 0.49 11.78 5.74
CA VAL A 155 0.97 12.94 4.98
C VAL A 155 1.93 12.51 3.88
N LEU A 156 2.80 11.53 4.11
CA LEU A 156 3.68 10.97 3.07
C LEU A 156 2.87 10.43 1.89
N PHE A 157 1.88 9.59 2.15
CA PHE A 157 0.98 9.08 1.12
C PHE A 157 0.29 10.22 0.35
N LEU A 158 -0.26 11.19 1.08
CA LEU A 158 -0.94 12.32 0.47
C LEU A 158 0.00 13.10 -0.43
N GLN A 159 1.20 13.46 0.04
CA GLN A 159 2.18 14.22 -0.72
C GLN A 159 2.60 13.47 -2.00
N HIS A 160 2.80 12.15 -1.93
CA HIS A 160 3.07 11.33 -3.11
C HIS A 160 1.92 11.33 -4.11
N CYS A 161 0.68 11.17 -3.66
CA CYS A 161 -0.48 11.22 -4.54
C CYS A 161 -0.61 12.59 -5.21
N LEU A 162 -0.45 13.67 -4.44
CA LEU A 162 -0.47 15.04 -4.96
C LEU A 162 0.57 15.26 -6.04
N GLN A 163 1.83 14.87 -5.80
CA GLN A 163 2.91 15.03 -6.78
C GLN A 163 2.74 14.12 -8.01
N LYS A 164 2.51 12.82 -7.78
CA LYS A 164 2.63 11.80 -8.83
C LYS A 164 1.33 11.56 -9.59
N LEU A 165 0.17 11.69 -8.94
CA LEU A 165 -1.13 11.42 -9.55
C LEU A 165 -1.84 12.70 -9.99
N PHE A 166 -1.69 13.79 -9.23
CA PHE A 166 -2.43 15.03 -9.46
C PHE A 166 -1.54 16.19 -9.95
N ASN A 167 -0.25 15.93 -10.20
CA ASN A 167 0.71 16.90 -10.69
C ASN A 167 0.75 18.22 -9.87
N GLN A 168 0.52 18.12 -8.56
CA GLN A 168 0.54 19.24 -7.62
C GLN A 168 1.90 19.31 -6.92
N SER A 169 2.51 20.50 -6.89
CA SER A 169 3.70 20.74 -6.08
C SER A 169 3.33 20.82 -4.60
N VAL A 170 4.05 20.08 -3.74
CA VAL A 170 3.87 20.11 -2.28
C VAL A 170 4.95 20.94 -1.57
N GLY A 171 5.65 21.79 -2.33
CA GLY A 171 6.71 22.67 -1.83
C GLY A 171 8.12 22.20 -2.21
N SER A 172 9.12 23.04 -1.93
CA SER A 172 10.54 22.77 -2.28
C SER A 172 11.16 21.63 -1.47
N SER A 173 10.63 21.32 -0.29
CA SER A 173 11.05 20.18 0.53
C SER A 173 10.62 18.84 -0.07
N GLY A 174 9.70 18.83 -1.03
CA GLY A 174 9.16 17.60 -1.59
C GLY A 174 8.31 16.82 -0.58
N VAL A 175 8.44 15.49 -0.61
CA VAL A 175 7.70 14.58 0.28
C VAL A 175 8.49 14.39 1.58
N ASP A 176 7.97 14.92 2.68
CA ASP A 176 8.64 14.91 4.01
C ASP A 176 7.75 14.38 5.15
N GLY A 177 6.46 14.17 4.88
CA GLY A 177 5.48 13.71 5.86
C GLY A 177 5.02 14.81 6.83
N VAL A 178 5.26 16.08 6.51
CA VAL A 178 4.83 17.24 7.30
C VAL A 178 3.74 18.02 6.56
N MET A 179 2.60 18.23 7.23
CA MET A 179 1.48 18.95 6.63
C MET A 179 1.71 20.47 6.70
N GLY A 180 2.49 21.01 5.76
CA GLY A 180 2.79 22.43 5.61
C GLY A 180 1.80 23.20 4.73
N GLY A 181 2.04 24.52 4.58
CA GLY A 181 1.20 25.41 3.78
C GLY A 181 1.14 25.03 2.29
N ASP A 182 2.26 24.57 1.72
CA ASP A 182 2.31 24.13 0.31
C ASP A 182 1.51 22.83 0.10
N THR A 183 1.67 21.85 1.00
CA THR A 183 0.87 20.62 0.97
C THR A 183 -0.62 20.92 1.16
N ASP A 184 -0.98 21.90 1.99
CA ASP A 184 -2.37 22.37 2.14
C ASP A 184 -2.93 22.98 0.86
N ALA A 185 -2.17 23.85 0.21
CA ALA A 185 -2.59 24.50 -1.02
C ALA A 185 -2.80 23.46 -2.14
N ALA A 186 -1.85 22.55 -2.30
CA ALA A 186 -1.92 21.42 -3.23
C ALA A 186 -3.14 20.52 -2.95
N LEU A 187 -3.36 20.15 -1.69
CA LEU A 187 -4.53 19.35 -1.30
C LEU A 187 -5.83 20.06 -1.65
N ARG A 188 -5.96 21.35 -1.30
CA ARG A 188 -7.18 22.12 -1.60
C ARG A 188 -7.45 22.19 -3.11
N GLN A 189 -6.41 22.37 -3.92
CA GLN A 189 -6.54 22.41 -5.37
C GLN A 189 -7.00 21.05 -5.91
N ALA A 190 -6.32 19.96 -5.53
CA ALA A 190 -6.69 18.61 -5.97
C ALA A 190 -8.11 18.24 -5.56
N LEU A 191 -8.50 18.47 -4.29
CA LEU A 191 -9.86 18.18 -3.84
C LEU A 191 -10.93 18.99 -4.59
N LYS A 192 -10.64 20.25 -4.91
CA LYS A 192 -11.53 21.09 -5.71
C LYS A 192 -11.71 20.54 -7.13
N GLU A 193 -10.63 20.11 -7.78
CA GLU A 193 -10.67 19.50 -9.11
C GLU A 193 -11.44 18.17 -9.11
N LEU A 194 -11.28 17.37 -8.05
CA LEU A 194 -11.98 16.10 -7.87
C LEU A 194 -13.43 16.25 -7.37
N GLY A 195 -13.85 17.45 -6.95
CA GLY A 195 -15.15 17.68 -6.33
C GLY A 195 -15.34 16.98 -4.98
N ILE A 196 -14.25 16.74 -4.25
CA ILE A 196 -14.24 16.05 -2.95
C ILE A 196 -14.16 17.07 -1.81
N GLY A 197 -14.89 16.85 -0.72
CA GLY A 197 -14.81 17.70 0.47
C GLY A 197 -13.53 17.47 1.30
N GLY A 198 -13.45 18.08 2.47
CA GLY A 198 -12.29 17.93 3.35
C GLY A 198 -12.07 16.48 3.82
N LEU A 199 -10.81 16.02 3.79
CA LEU A 199 -10.43 14.63 4.12
C LEU A 199 -10.60 14.24 5.60
N SER A 200 -10.85 15.19 6.49
CA SER A 200 -11.21 14.87 7.88
C SER A 200 -12.55 14.14 7.97
N ASP A 201 -13.41 14.30 6.96
CA ASP A 201 -14.59 13.45 6.80
C ASP A 201 -14.18 12.09 6.23
N LYS A 202 -14.67 11.03 6.86
CA LYS A 202 -14.28 9.65 6.52
C LYS A 202 -14.74 9.24 5.12
N GLN A 203 -15.88 9.73 4.64
CA GLN A 203 -16.37 9.39 3.30
C GLN A 203 -15.56 10.11 2.23
N ASN A 204 -15.25 11.39 2.44
CA ASN A 204 -14.34 12.13 1.55
C ASN A 204 -12.95 11.47 1.47
N TRP A 205 -12.43 10.98 2.61
CA TRP A 205 -11.18 10.21 2.62
C TRP A 205 -11.27 8.93 1.79
N LYS A 206 -12.34 8.14 1.98
CA LYS A 206 -12.55 6.93 1.18
C LYS A 206 -12.67 7.22 -0.31
N GLN A 207 -13.42 8.27 -0.68
CA GLN A 207 -13.56 8.68 -2.06
C GLN A 207 -12.22 9.10 -2.66
N PHE A 208 -11.42 9.88 -1.93
CA PHE A 208 -10.07 10.27 -2.36
C PHE A 208 -9.16 9.05 -2.58
N LEU A 209 -9.19 8.07 -1.67
CA LEU A 209 -8.42 6.83 -1.81
C LEU A 209 -8.83 6.02 -3.04
N GLN A 210 -10.13 5.91 -3.31
CA GLN A 210 -10.64 5.21 -4.50
C GLN A 210 -10.15 5.87 -5.79
N VAL A 211 -10.25 7.21 -5.87
CA VAL A 211 -9.73 7.98 -7.01
C VAL A 211 -8.22 7.77 -7.16
N CYS A 212 -7.45 7.82 -6.06
CA CYS A 212 -6.00 7.59 -6.13
C CYS A 212 -5.67 6.19 -6.67
N ALA A 213 -6.38 5.16 -6.23
CA ALA A 213 -6.16 3.78 -6.69
C ALA A 213 -6.44 3.64 -8.19
N GLU A 214 -7.57 4.17 -8.66
CA GLU A 214 -7.97 4.11 -10.06
C GLU A 214 -7.01 4.93 -10.95
N THR A 215 -6.74 6.19 -10.59
CA THR A 215 -5.82 7.06 -11.34
C THR A 215 -4.39 6.49 -11.41
N ALA A 216 -3.92 5.88 -10.33
CA ALA A 216 -2.60 5.25 -10.33
C ALA A 216 -2.55 4.04 -11.30
N LEU A 217 -3.57 3.18 -11.31
CA LEU A 217 -3.63 2.07 -12.25
C LEU A 217 -3.75 2.52 -13.71
N ASP A 218 -4.48 3.61 -13.98
CA ASP A 218 -4.54 4.23 -15.30
C ASP A 218 -3.16 4.70 -15.77
N PHE A 219 -2.40 5.38 -14.90
CA PHE A 219 -1.03 5.77 -15.20
C PHE A 219 -0.11 4.58 -15.45
N GLU A 220 -0.15 3.54 -14.62
CA GLU A 220 0.66 2.33 -14.81
C GLU A 220 0.37 1.70 -16.18
N ASN A 221 -0.90 1.56 -16.56
CA ASN A 221 -1.29 1.01 -17.86
C ASN A 221 -0.89 1.90 -19.04
N SER A 222 -0.89 3.23 -18.86
CA SER A 222 -0.44 4.17 -19.89
C SER A 222 1.06 4.01 -20.20
N LEU A 223 1.87 3.71 -19.19
CA LEU A 223 3.31 3.46 -19.36
C LEU A 223 3.58 2.14 -20.08
N VAL A 224 2.83 1.09 -19.76
CA VAL A 224 2.98 -0.24 -20.37
C VAL A 224 2.50 -0.26 -21.83
N SER A 225 1.50 0.57 -22.17
CA SER A 225 0.91 0.62 -23.51
C SER A 225 1.65 1.55 -24.48
N ALA A 226 2.62 2.34 -24.02
CA ALA A 226 3.44 3.18 -24.88
C ALA A 226 4.37 2.31 -25.75
N PRO A 227 4.30 2.39 -27.09
CA PRO A 227 5.20 1.63 -27.95
C PRO A 227 6.64 2.14 -27.80
N GLY A 228 7.50 1.30 -27.21
CA GLY A 228 8.96 1.32 -27.40
C GLY A 228 9.75 2.37 -26.60
N THR A 229 10.26 1.96 -25.43
CA THR A 229 11.68 2.18 -25.07
C THR A 229 12.23 0.92 -24.39
N SER A 230 12.16 -0.20 -25.10
CA SER A 230 13.09 -1.31 -24.86
C SER A 230 14.45 -0.89 -25.39
N SER A 231 15.23 -0.22 -24.53
CA SER A 231 16.67 -0.17 -24.65
C SER A 231 17.25 0.38 -23.35
N LEU A 232 17.66 -0.50 -22.45
CA LEU A 232 18.77 -0.23 -21.56
C LEU A 232 19.55 -1.54 -21.31
N PRO A 233 20.89 -1.41 -21.12
CA PRO A 233 21.93 -2.31 -21.62
C PRO A 233 22.10 -3.63 -20.86
#